data_AF-A0A2V9ATW7-F1
#
_entry.id   AF-A0A2V9ATW7-F1
#
_cell.length_a   1.000
_cell.length_b   1.000
_cell.length_c   1.000
_cell.angle_alpha   90.00
_cell.angle_beta   90.00
_cell.angle_gamma   90.00
#
_symmetry.space_group_name_H-M   'P 1'
#
loop_
_entity.id
_entity.type
_entity.pdbx_description
1 polymer ?
#
loop_
_entity_poly.entity_id
_entity_poly.type
_entity_poly.pdbx_seq_one_letter_code
_entity_poly.pdbx_strand_id
1 'polypeptide(L)'
;MKPITPERSKIGFVGIGYMGRPIARRLLASGFKLTAYDRDRGKAHVILSCLPNDEAVLDIYRGPDGVFANMSGGSLVIDMSTVYPETSRELSRLGSQQGVKVLDVTISGSVPAAEQGSLTLFGGGDQECFDAAESIFRAIARKYFYLGPSGSGATMKLVVNTLLGTGMQAIAEAVALGEKAGLDHHRLLDVLSETAVVA
;
A
#
# COMPACT_ATOMS: atom_id res chain seq x y z
N MET A 1 13.32 12.84 10.07
CA MET A 1 12.61 13.84 9.18
C MET A 1 11.65 14.70 10.04
N LYS A 2 11.24 15.91 9.61
CA LYS A 2 10.18 16.67 10.32
C LYS A 2 8.80 15.99 10.17
N PRO A 3 7.90 16.06 11.15
CA PRO A 3 6.56 15.50 11.02
C PRO A 3 5.81 16.06 9.81
N ILE A 4 5.19 15.19 9.02
CA ILE A 4 4.34 15.56 7.91
C ILE A 4 2.96 15.89 8.48
N THR A 5 2.41 17.07 8.18
CA THR A 5 1.05 17.47 8.62
C THR A 5 0.24 18.09 7.48
N PRO A 6 -1.11 18.06 7.55
CA PRO A 6 -1.98 18.63 6.51
C PRO A 6 -1.72 20.11 6.19
N GLU A 7 -1.37 20.92 7.19
CA GLU A 7 -1.24 22.37 7.06
C GLU A 7 0.07 22.78 6.38
N ARG A 8 1.12 21.95 6.54
CA ARG A 8 2.50 22.30 6.17
C ARG A 8 3.03 21.53 4.96
N SER A 9 2.33 20.49 4.53
CA SER A 9 2.87 19.53 3.55
C SER A 9 2.05 19.50 2.28
N LYS A 10 2.73 19.62 1.14
CA LYS A 10 2.17 19.26 -0.17
C LYS A 10 2.55 17.83 -0.47
N ILE A 11 1.56 16.99 -0.73
CA ILE A 11 1.76 15.58 -1.05
C ILE A 11 1.40 15.31 -2.52
N GLY A 12 2.22 14.53 -3.20
CA GLY A 12 1.99 14.01 -4.54
C GLY A 12 1.40 12.62 -4.46
N PHE A 13 0.52 12.26 -5.39
CA PHE A 13 -0.02 10.91 -5.49
C PHE A 13 0.06 10.41 -6.93
N VAL A 14 0.65 9.22 -7.10
CA VAL A 14 0.78 8.52 -8.38
C VAL A 14 -0.08 7.26 -8.37
N GLY A 15 -0.88 7.06 -9.42
CA GLY A 15 -1.78 5.92 -9.57
C GLY A 15 -3.14 6.15 -8.92
N ILE A 16 -4.12 6.59 -9.70
CA ILE A 16 -5.52 6.82 -9.27
C ILE A 16 -6.42 5.66 -9.72
N GLY A 17 -5.90 4.43 -9.58
CA GLY A 17 -6.61 3.19 -9.94
C GLY A 17 -7.61 2.74 -8.88
N TYR A 18 -7.90 1.43 -8.87
CA TYR A 18 -8.88 0.80 -7.95
C TYR A 18 -8.64 1.14 -6.48
N MET A 19 -7.41 0.99 -5.98
CA MET A 19 -7.03 1.35 -4.60
C MET A 19 -6.55 2.79 -4.45
N GLY A 20 -5.81 3.33 -5.42
CA GLY A 20 -5.23 4.67 -5.28
C GLY A 20 -6.26 5.79 -5.21
N ARG A 21 -7.37 5.70 -5.96
CA ARG A 21 -8.44 6.71 -5.96
C ARG A 21 -9.12 6.90 -4.59
N PRO A 22 -9.63 5.86 -3.91
CA PRO A 22 -10.24 6.04 -2.58
C PRO A 22 -9.23 6.54 -1.54
N ILE A 23 -7.96 6.12 -1.61
CA ILE A 23 -6.89 6.62 -0.73
C ILE A 23 -6.66 8.12 -0.94
N ALA A 24 -6.50 8.56 -2.19
CA ALA A 24 -6.31 9.97 -2.51
C ALA A 24 -7.50 10.83 -2.05
N ARG A 25 -8.74 10.36 -2.25
CA ARG A 25 -9.94 11.05 -1.74
C ARG A 25 -9.94 11.16 -0.22
N ARG A 26 -9.52 10.10 0.48
CA ARG A 26 -9.45 10.10 1.94
C ARG A 26 -8.44 11.12 2.45
N LEU A 27 -7.26 11.17 1.85
CA LEU A 27 -6.24 12.17 2.18
C LEU A 27 -6.74 13.61 1.96
N LEU A 28 -7.44 13.88 0.86
CA LEU A 28 -8.10 15.19 0.64
C LEU A 28 -9.10 15.51 1.76
N ALA A 29 -9.97 14.56 2.11
CA ALA A 29 -10.97 14.74 3.16
C ALA A 29 -10.36 14.95 4.56
N SER A 30 -9.14 14.44 4.79
CA SER A 30 -8.36 14.68 6.01
C SER A 30 -7.56 15.99 5.99
N GLY A 31 -7.76 16.85 4.99
CA GLY A 31 -7.18 18.18 4.91
C GLY A 31 -5.82 18.25 4.20
N PHE A 32 -5.28 17.14 3.69
CA PHE A 32 -4.03 17.18 2.93
C PHE A 32 -4.22 17.85 1.58
N LYS A 33 -3.24 18.67 1.19
CA LYS A 33 -3.17 19.24 -0.16
C LYS A 33 -2.49 18.24 -1.09
N LEU A 34 -3.29 17.60 -1.93
CA LEU A 34 -2.83 16.65 -2.93
C LEU A 34 -2.55 17.32 -4.28
N THR A 35 -1.45 16.92 -4.89
CA THR A 35 -1.15 17.16 -6.30
C THR A 35 -1.20 15.80 -6.99
N ALA A 36 -2.04 15.66 -8.02
CA ALA A 36 -1.93 14.52 -8.92
C ALA A 36 -0.57 14.66 -9.62
N TYR A 37 0.30 13.66 -9.48
CA TYR A 37 1.61 13.73 -10.10
C TYR A 37 1.49 13.37 -11.58
N ASP A 38 1.57 14.42 -12.40
CA ASP A 38 1.98 14.34 -13.81
C ASP A 38 3.50 14.61 -13.86
N ARG A 39 4.19 14.30 -14.96
CA ARG A 39 5.65 14.51 -15.11
C ARG A 39 6.07 15.99 -15.00
N ASP A 40 5.11 16.90 -14.84
CA ASP A 40 5.31 18.34 -14.64
C ASP A 40 5.86 18.70 -13.24
N ARG A 41 6.68 19.74 -13.18
CA ARG A 41 7.68 20.02 -12.12
C ARG A 41 7.12 20.62 -10.82
N GLY A 42 5.86 20.34 -10.49
CA GLY A 42 5.26 20.70 -9.19
C GLY A 42 5.85 19.85 -8.06
N LYS A 43 6.88 20.35 -7.37
CA LYS A 43 7.62 19.55 -6.36
C LYS A 43 6.81 19.29 -5.10
N ALA A 44 6.22 18.11 -4.99
CA ALA A 44 5.76 17.56 -3.72
C ALA A 44 6.96 17.05 -2.92
N HIS A 45 6.99 17.31 -1.61
CA HIS A 45 8.04 16.83 -0.72
C HIS A 45 7.83 15.37 -0.29
N VAL A 46 6.59 14.89 -0.42
CA VAL A 46 6.20 13.51 -0.15
C VAL A 46 5.42 13.01 -1.35
N ILE A 47 5.79 11.86 -1.91
CA ILE A 47 5.05 11.20 -2.98
C ILE A 47 4.54 9.86 -2.48
N LEU A 48 3.26 9.58 -2.70
CA LEU A 48 2.67 8.27 -2.50
C LEU A 48 2.43 7.61 -3.87
N SER A 49 2.67 6.31 -3.98
CA SER A 49 2.30 5.52 -5.16
C SER A 49 1.47 4.30 -4.80
N CYS A 50 0.53 3.93 -5.67
CA CYS A 50 -0.21 2.67 -5.56
C CYS A 50 -0.46 2.11 -6.96
N LEU A 51 0.40 1.19 -7.38
CA LEU A 51 0.55 0.72 -8.76
C LEU A 51 0.35 -0.80 -8.85
N PRO A 52 0.04 -1.32 -10.06
CA PRO A 52 -0.43 -2.70 -10.22
C PRO A 52 0.68 -3.76 -10.12
N ASN A 53 1.93 -3.42 -10.42
CA ASN A 53 3.04 -4.37 -10.46
C ASN A 53 4.41 -3.68 -10.38
N ASP A 54 5.45 -4.49 -10.28
CA ASP A 54 6.85 -4.08 -10.18
C ASP A 54 7.34 -3.24 -11.36
N GLU A 55 6.95 -3.60 -12.59
CA GLU A 55 7.33 -2.86 -13.81
C GLU A 55 6.77 -1.44 -13.76
N ALA A 56 5.48 -1.28 -13.47
CA ALA A 56 4.86 0.03 -13.35
C ALA A 56 5.49 0.88 -12.25
N VAL A 57 5.87 0.28 -11.11
CA VAL A 57 6.60 0.97 -10.04
C VAL A 57 7.95 1.44 -10.56
N LEU A 58 8.76 0.55 -11.11
CA LEU A 58 10.11 0.90 -11.56
C LEU A 58 10.08 1.94 -12.69
N ASP A 59 9.12 1.87 -13.60
CA ASP A 59 8.96 2.80 -14.73
C ASP A 59 8.68 4.24 -14.29
N ILE A 60 7.86 4.45 -13.25
CA ILE A 60 7.58 5.81 -12.79
C ILE A 60 8.74 6.41 -12.00
N TYR A 61 9.57 5.58 -11.37
CA TYR A 61 10.64 6.04 -10.48
C TYR A 61 11.98 6.20 -11.18
N ARG A 62 12.26 5.35 -12.19
CA ARG A 62 13.53 5.36 -12.94
C ARG A 62 13.52 6.37 -14.09
N GLY A 63 14.72 6.61 -14.61
CA GLY A 63 14.94 7.42 -15.81
C GLY A 63 15.06 8.93 -15.55
N PRO A 64 15.44 9.70 -16.57
CA PRO A 64 15.67 11.15 -16.46
C PRO A 64 14.39 11.95 -16.16
N ASP A 65 13.23 11.43 -16.55
CA ASP A 65 11.91 12.01 -16.28
C ASP A 65 11.17 11.31 -15.13
N GLY A 66 11.84 10.39 -14.43
CA GLY A 66 11.26 9.64 -13.32
C GLY A 66 11.11 10.49 -12.06
N VAL A 67 10.32 9.97 -11.11
CA VAL A 67 10.07 10.64 -9.83
C VAL A 67 11.38 11.00 -9.12
N PHE A 68 12.35 10.09 -9.05
CA PHE A 68 13.61 10.36 -8.32
C PHE A 68 14.45 11.47 -8.95
N ALA A 69 14.45 11.61 -10.28
CA ALA A 69 15.20 12.66 -10.96
C ALA A 69 14.58 14.06 -10.74
N ASN A 70 13.29 14.12 -10.38
CA ASN A 70 12.52 15.35 -10.26
C ASN A 70 12.24 15.79 -8.81
N MET A 71 12.52 14.92 -7.83
CA MET A 71 12.39 15.24 -6.41
C MET A 71 13.61 15.99 -5.87
N SER A 72 13.39 16.85 -4.87
CA SER A 72 14.49 17.47 -4.11
C SER A 72 15.11 16.48 -3.13
N GLY A 73 16.40 16.65 -2.81
CA GLY A 73 17.03 15.93 -1.71
C GLY A 73 16.27 16.17 -0.38
N GLY A 74 16.19 15.13 0.46
CA GLY A 74 15.43 15.15 1.70
C GLY A 74 13.94 14.86 1.55
N SER A 75 13.46 14.56 0.33
CA SER A 75 12.07 14.17 0.09
C SER A 75 11.81 12.71 0.48
N LEU A 76 10.52 12.36 0.59
CA LEU A 76 10.05 11.02 0.95
C LEU A 76 9.17 10.41 -0.13
N VAL A 77 9.38 9.14 -0.42
CA VAL A 77 8.50 8.28 -1.20
C VAL A 77 7.88 7.24 -0.28
N ILE A 78 6.57 7.03 -0.42
CA ILE A 78 5.81 5.99 0.23
C ILE A 78 5.17 5.14 -0.87
N ASP A 79 5.79 4.03 -1.22
CA ASP A 79 5.19 3.09 -2.17
C ASP A 79 4.24 2.15 -1.44
N MET A 80 2.98 2.15 -1.87
CA MET A 80 1.90 1.35 -1.29
C MET A 80 1.48 0.19 -2.22
N SER A 81 2.27 -0.06 -3.24
CA SER A 81 2.05 -1.11 -4.23
C SER A 81 2.34 -2.48 -3.63
N THR A 82 1.72 -3.53 -4.17
CA THR A 82 2.12 -4.90 -3.85
C THR A 82 3.13 -5.34 -4.89
N VAL A 83 4.41 -5.43 -4.50
CA VAL A 83 5.56 -5.77 -5.35
C VAL A 83 6.45 -6.79 -4.64
N TYR A 84 7.46 -7.32 -5.34
CA TYR A 84 8.48 -8.15 -4.71
C TYR A 84 9.30 -7.36 -3.67
N PRO A 85 9.74 -7.99 -2.56
CA PRO A 85 10.61 -7.34 -1.58
C PRO A 85 11.90 -6.78 -2.20
N GLU A 86 12.44 -7.46 -3.20
CA GLU A 86 13.62 -7.06 -3.96
C GLU A 86 13.37 -5.75 -4.73
N THR A 87 12.17 -5.57 -5.29
CA THR A 87 11.76 -4.32 -5.94
C THR A 87 11.72 -3.17 -4.95
N SER A 88 11.18 -3.37 -3.74
CA SER A 88 11.19 -2.35 -2.69
C SER A 88 12.62 -1.97 -2.26
N ARG A 89 13.50 -2.96 -2.10
CA ARG A 89 14.91 -2.72 -1.75
C ARG A 89 15.64 -1.97 -2.86
N GLU A 90 15.40 -2.34 -4.11
CA GLU A 90 15.94 -1.66 -5.28
C GLU A 90 15.45 -0.20 -5.35
N LEU A 91 14.17 0.03 -5.09
CA LEU A 91 13.59 1.36 -5.05
C LEU A 91 14.25 2.22 -3.96
N SER A 92 14.45 1.65 -2.77
CA SER A 92 15.15 2.30 -1.66
C SER A 92 16.61 2.63 -1.99
N ARG A 93 17.31 1.73 -2.68
CA ARG A 93 18.68 1.95 -3.17
C ARG A 93 18.73 3.11 -4.17
N LEU A 94 17.85 3.11 -5.17
CA LEU A 94 17.76 4.15 -6.20
C LEU A 94 17.41 5.52 -5.61
N GLY A 95 16.42 5.57 -4.70
CA GLY A 95 16.07 6.80 -4.00
C GLY A 95 17.24 7.36 -3.20
N SER A 96 17.96 6.50 -2.47
CA SER A 96 19.11 6.92 -1.66
C SER A 96 20.23 7.54 -2.50
N GLN A 97 20.45 7.07 -3.72
CA GLN A 97 21.42 7.67 -4.65
C GLN A 97 21.07 9.10 -5.06
N GLN A 98 19.79 9.47 -4.97
CA GLN A 98 19.28 10.82 -5.26
C GLN A 98 18.96 11.62 -3.98
N GLY A 99 19.32 11.09 -2.79
CA GLY A 99 19.01 11.71 -1.50
C GLY A 99 17.52 11.70 -1.16
N VAL A 100 16.74 10.80 -1.75
CA VAL A 100 15.31 10.57 -1.49
C VAL A 100 15.15 9.35 -0.58
N LYS A 101 14.35 9.47 0.47
CA LYS A 101 14.01 8.35 1.36
C LYS A 101 12.81 7.60 0.80
N VAL A 102 12.79 6.29 0.99
CA VAL A 102 11.72 5.41 0.49
C VAL A 102 11.21 4.51 1.61
N LEU A 103 9.89 4.42 1.73
CA LEU A 103 9.18 3.45 2.56
C LEU A 103 8.33 2.55 1.65
N ASP A 104 8.39 1.24 1.88
CA ASP A 104 7.40 0.30 1.35
C ASP A 104 6.28 0.14 2.39
N VAL A 105 5.14 0.79 2.17
CA VAL A 105 3.98 0.78 3.09
C VAL A 105 2.79 0.12 2.40
N THR A 106 2.83 -1.21 2.35
CA THR A 106 1.84 -2.00 1.63
C THR A 106 0.51 -2.06 2.38
N ILE A 107 -0.58 -2.32 1.64
CA ILE A 107 -1.94 -2.19 2.14
C ILE A 107 -2.60 -3.57 2.29
N SER A 108 -3.26 -3.79 3.42
CA SER A 108 -4.25 -4.85 3.61
C SER A 108 -5.63 -4.24 3.88
N GLY A 109 -6.61 -4.59 3.04
CA GLY A 109 -7.97 -4.06 3.10
C GLY A 109 -8.60 -3.97 1.71
N SER A 110 -9.91 -3.73 1.70
CA SER A 110 -10.72 -3.56 0.49
C SER A 110 -10.92 -2.07 0.15
N VAL A 111 -11.52 -1.78 -1.01
CA VAL A 111 -11.89 -0.41 -1.40
C VAL A 111 -12.81 0.26 -0.38
N PRO A 112 -13.89 -0.37 0.12
CA PRO A 112 -14.68 0.20 1.21
C PRO A 112 -13.85 0.55 2.45
N ALA A 113 -12.87 -0.29 2.81
CA ALA A 113 -11.98 0.01 3.92
C ALA A 113 -11.08 1.23 3.64
N ALA A 114 -10.61 1.40 2.41
CA ALA A 114 -9.87 2.60 1.99
C ALA A 114 -10.72 3.87 2.08
N GLU A 115 -11.98 3.82 1.62
CA GLU A 115 -12.91 4.95 1.68
C GLU A 115 -13.23 5.35 3.13
N GLN A 116 -13.33 4.37 4.02
CA GLN A 116 -13.59 4.56 5.45
C GLN A 116 -12.34 4.94 6.26
N GLY A 117 -11.14 4.87 5.66
CA GLY A 117 -9.89 5.07 6.38
C GLY A 117 -9.60 3.97 7.40
N SER A 118 -10.03 2.74 7.13
CA SER A 118 -9.95 1.59 8.03
C SER A 118 -8.97 0.51 7.56
N LEU A 119 -8.07 0.85 6.63
CA LEU A 119 -7.01 -0.04 6.15
C LEU A 119 -6.09 -0.52 7.28
N THR A 120 -5.36 -1.61 7.00
CA THR A 120 -4.19 -2.04 7.76
C THR A 120 -2.95 -1.86 6.90
N LEU A 121 -1.91 -1.19 7.41
CA LEU A 121 -0.67 -0.94 6.67
C LEU A 121 0.50 -1.73 7.23
N PHE A 122 1.40 -2.16 6.34
CA PHE A 122 2.66 -2.83 6.68
C PHE A 122 3.84 -2.03 6.14
N GLY A 123 4.62 -1.43 7.02
CA GLY A 123 5.72 -0.53 6.68
C GLY A 123 7.09 -1.18 6.79
N GLY A 124 7.91 -1.04 5.75
CA GLY A 124 9.35 -1.25 5.76
C GLY A 124 10.10 0.02 5.36
N GLY A 125 11.31 0.19 5.91
CA GLY A 125 12.22 1.28 5.54
C GLY A 125 12.90 1.92 6.75
N ASP A 126 12.99 3.25 6.75
CA ASP A 126 13.62 4.04 7.81
C ASP A 126 12.59 4.41 8.90
N GLN A 127 12.88 4.07 10.15
CA GLN A 127 11.98 4.30 11.29
C GLN A 127 11.60 5.78 11.44
N GLU A 128 12.55 6.71 11.35
CA GLU A 128 12.25 8.13 11.52
C GLU A 128 11.34 8.67 10.42
N CYS A 129 11.52 8.18 9.19
CA CYS A 129 10.64 8.52 8.08
C CYS A 129 9.23 7.93 8.27
N PHE A 130 9.14 6.69 8.78
CA PHE A 130 7.86 6.06 9.11
C PHE A 130 7.10 6.84 10.18
N ASP A 131 7.78 7.21 11.27
CA ASP A 131 7.20 8.00 12.36
C ASP A 131 6.79 9.40 11.86
N ALA A 132 7.60 10.04 11.02
CA ALA A 132 7.26 11.34 10.42
C ALA A 132 6.02 11.29 9.51
N ALA A 133 5.72 10.13 8.91
CA ALA A 133 4.57 9.90 8.04
C ALA A 133 3.30 9.47 8.78
N GLU A 134 3.32 9.40 10.11
CA GLU A 134 2.21 8.88 10.91
C GLU A 134 0.85 9.54 10.61
N SER A 135 0.82 10.85 10.39
CA SER A 135 -0.43 11.57 10.08
C SER A 135 -1.07 11.11 8.77
N ILE A 136 -0.27 10.70 7.78
CA ILE A 136 -0.75 10.10 6.52
C ILE A 136 -1.39 8.76 6.84
N PHE A 137 -0.73 7.93 7.65
CA PHE A 137 -1.24 6.60 8.01
C PHE A 137 -2.55 6.71 8.78
N ARG A 138 -2.64 7.61 9.76
CA ARG A 138 -3.86 7.87 10.54
C ARG A 138 -5.04 8.34 9.69
N ALA A 139 -4.78 9.01 8.57
CA ALA A 139 -5.84 9.46 7.66
C ALA A 139 -6.52 8.29 6.93
N ILE A 140 -5.74 7.25 6.57
CA ILE A 140 -6.16 6.19 5.64
C ILE A 140 -6.30 4.81 6.30
N ALA A 141 -5.81 4.62 7.52
CA ALA A 141 -5.73 3.33 8.16
C ALA A 141 -6.17 3.33 9.63
N ARG A 142 -6.76 2.22 10.05
CA ARG A 142 -7.08 1.93 11.46
C ARG A 142 -5.85 1.41 12.20
N LYS A 143 -4.99 0.65 11.52
CA LYS A 143 -3.76 0.07 12.08
C LYS A 143 -2.62 0.22 11.07
N TYR A 144 -1.41 0.46 11.57
CA TYR A 144 -0.20 0.52 10.77
C TYR A 144 0.96 -0.03 11.61
N PHE A 145 1.76 -0.90 11.00
CA PHE A 145 2.84 -1.61 11.68
C PHE A 145 4.17 -1.31 11.01
N TYR A 146 5.17 -0.91 11.77
CA TYR A 146 6.55 -0.88 11.31
C TYR A 146 7.18 -2.25 11.50
N LEU A 147 7.79 -2.78 10.44
CA LEU A 147 8.27 -4.17 10.36
C LEU A 147 9.78 -4.27 10.08
N GLY A 148 10.49 -3.15 10.14
CA GLY A 148 11.94 -3.09 9.97
C GLY A 148 12.37 -2.48 8.64
N PRO A 149 13.52 -2.92 8.07
CA PRO A 149 14.14 -2.26 6.94
C PRO A 149 13.34 -2.41 5.64
N SER A 150 13.81 -1.79 4.57
CA SER A 150 13.13 -1.83 3.27
C SER A 150 12.92 -3.25 2.77
N GLY A 151 11.71 -3.50 2.25
CA GLY A 151 11.21 -4.80 1.80
C GLY A 151 10.45 -5.56 2.89
N SER A 152 10.48 -5.15 4.16
CA SER A 152 9.72 -5.80 5.23
C SER A 152 8.20 -5.66 5.04
N GLY A 153 7.71 -4.49 4.62
CA GLY A 153 6.29 -4.25 4.36
C GLY A 153 5.80 -5.07 3.17
N ALA A 154 6.58 -5.12 2.09
CA ALA A 154 6.32 -5.99 0.94
C ALA A 154 6.30 -7.48 1.32
N THR A 155 7.29 -7.93 2.11
CA THR A 155 7.38 -9.31 2.57
C THR A 155 6.15 -9.71 3.39
N MET A 156 5.74 -8.87 4.35
CA MET A 156 4.56 -9.14 5.17
C MET A 156 3.29 -9.22 4.32
N LYS A 157 3.16 -8.38 3.30
CA LYS A 157 2.02 -8.45 2.37
C LYS A 157 1.97 -9.78 1.63
N LEU A 158 3.11 -10.30 1.19
CA LEU A 158 3.17 -11.61 0.56
C LEU A 158 2.82 -12.75 1.54
N VAL A 159 3.21 -12.64 2.82
CA VAL A 159 2.78 -13.58 3.87
C VAL A 159 1.25 -13.58 4.00
N VAL A 160 0.64 -12.40 4.13
CA VAL A 160 -0.83 -12.25 4.21
C VAL A 160 -1.52 -12.80 2.96
N ASN A 161 -1.03 -12.45 1.77
CA ASN A 161 -1.64 -12.89 0.52
C ASN A 161 -1.45 -14.40 0.28
N THR A 162 -0.37 -15.00 0.79
CA THR A 162 -0.20 -16.47 0.76
C THR A 162 -1.27 -17.15 1.61
N LEU A 163 -1.52 -16.65 2.83
CA LEU A 163 -2.61 -17.17 3.67
C LEU A 163 -3.97 -17.02 2.99
N LEU A 164 -4.23 -15.86 2.36
CA LEU A 164 -5.47 -15.62 1.63
C LEU A 164 -5.65 -16.61 0.46
N GLY A 165 -4.61 -16.78 -0.37
CA GLY A 165 -4.67 -17.69 -1.52
C GLY A 165 -4.89 -19.14 -1.11
N THR A 166 -4.14 -19.62 -0.12
CA THR A 166 -4.27 -21.00 0.39
C THR A 166 -5.62 -21.22 1.07
N GLY A 167 -6.11 -20.25 1.86
CA GLY A 167 -7.43 -20.33 2.49
C GLY A 167 -8.55 -20.40 1.46
N MET A 168 -8.48 -19.59 0.40
CA MET A 168 -9.45 -19.61 -0.69
C MET A 168 -9.48 -20.96 -1.42
N GLN A 169 -8.31 -21.57 -1.66
CA GLN A 169 -8.22 -22.90 -2.24
C GLN A 169 -8.87 -23.95 -1.32
N ALA A 170 -8.57 -23.93 -0.03
CA ALA A 170 -9.13 -24.87 0.94
C ALA A 170 -10.66 -24.77 1.02
N ILE A 171 -11.21 -23.54 1.01
CA ILE A 171 -12.65 -23.31 0.98
C ILE A 171 -13.26 -23.86 -0.31
N ALA A 172 -12.62 -23.62 -1.47
CA ALA A 172 -13.12 -24.12 -2.75
C ALA A 172 -13.19 -25.66 -2.78
N GLU A 173 -12.16 -26.34 -2.27
CA GLU A 173 -12.15 -27.82 -2.17
C GLU A 173 -13.22 -28.33 -1.21
N ALA A 174 -13.41 -27.68 -0.06
CA ALA A 174 -14.44 -28.05 0.91
C ALA A 174 -15.86 -27.87 0.34
N VAL A 175 -16.11 -26.78 -0.39
CA VAL A 175 -17.39 -26.54 -1.07
C VAL A 175 -17.64 -27.62 -2.13
N ALA A 176 -16.65 -27.90 -2.98
CA ALA A 176 -16.76 -28.92 -4.02
C ALA A 176 -17.02 -30.33 -3.43
N LEU A 177 -16.40 -30.66 -2.29
CA LEU A 177 -16.65 -31.90 -1.56
C LEU A 177 -18.12 -31.98 -1.10
N GLY A 178 -18.62 -30.92 -0.46
CA GLY A 178 -19.99 -30.86 0.05
C GLY A 178 -21.03 -31.00 -1.05
N GLU A 179 -20.86 -30.26 -2.15
CA GLU A 179 -21.75 -30.36 -3.33
C GLU A 179 -21.74 -31.76 -3.94
N LYS A 180 -20.57 -32.37 -4.10
CA LYS A 180 -20.45 -33.73 -4.64
C LYS A 180 -21.07 -34.79 -3.72
N ALA A 181 -21.10 -34.53 -2.41
CA ALA A 181 -21.80 -35.36 -1.43
C ALA A 181 -23.33 -35.13 -1.41
N GLY A 182 -23.84 -34.19 -2.21
CA GLY A 182 -25.27 -33.89 -2.34
C GLY A 182 -25.79 -32.81 -1.38
N LEU A 183 -24.90 -32.04 -0.74
CA LEU A 183 -25.32 -30.88 0.03
C LEU A 183 -25.76 -29.73 -0.90
N ASP A 184 -26.81 -29.02 -0.50
CA ASP A 184 -27.25 -27.82 -1.20
C ASP A 184 -26.21 -26.70 -1.08
N HIS A 185 -25.84 -26.09 -2.21
CA HIS A 185 -24.80 -25.06 -2.29
C HIS A 185 -25.06 -23.87 -1.34
N HIS A 186 -26.28 -23.33 -1.36
CA HIS A 186 -26.59 -22.14 -0.56
C HIS A 186 -26.56 -22.45 0.94
N ARG A 187 -27.19 -23.56 1.36
CA ARG A 187 -27.14 -24.00 2.75
C ARG A 187 -25.71 -24.33 3.21
N LEU A 188 -24.89 -24.89 2.33
CA LEU A 188 -23.49 -25.16 2.62
C LEU A 188 -22.71 -23.87 2.91
N LEU A 189 -22.86 -22.85 2.05
CA LEU A 189 -22.22 -21.55 2.26
C LEU A 189 -22.71 -20.85 3.53
N ASP A 190 -24.02 -20.89 3.80
CA ASP A 190 -24.61 -20.33 5.02
C ASP A 190 -23.99 -20.97 6.28
N VAL A 191 -23.96 -22.32 6.33
CA VAL A 191 -23.37 -23.06 7.45
C VAL A 191 -21.88 -22.74 7.59
N LEU A 192 -21.12 -22.71 6.49
CA LEU A 192 -19.68 -22.39 6.54
C LEU A 192 -19.43 -20.99 7.13
N SER A 193 -20.27 -20.01 6.79
CA SER A 193 -20.13 -18.64 7.28
C SER A 193 -20.36 -18.48 8.80
N GLU A 194 -21.10 -19.42 9.40
CA GLU A 194 -21.36 -19.46 10.85
C GLU A 194 -20.36 -20.36 11.61
N THR A 195 -19.44 -21.03 10.90
CA THR A 195 -18.48 -21.94 11.53
C THR A 195 -17.16 -21.25 11.90
N ALA A 196 -16.51 -21.73 12.96
CA ALA A 196 -15.24 -21.19 13.44
C ALA A 196 -14.04 -21.40 12.47
N VAL A 197 -14.24 -22.13 11.37
CA VAL A 197 -13.16 -22.51 10.43
C VAL A 197 -12.96 -21.47 9.32
N VAL A 198 -13.99 -20.64 9.05
CA VAL A 198 -14.00 -19.65 7.94
C VAL A 198 -14.02 -18.20 8.48
N ALA A 199 -13.74 -18.01 9.77
CA ALA A 199 -13.75 -16.71 10.45
C ALA A 199 -12.55 -15.81 10.12
#